data_AF-A0A7Y0JSP9-F1
#
_entry.id   AF-A0A7Y0JSP9-F1
#
_cell.length_a   1.000
_cell.length_b   1.000
_cell.length_c   1.000
_cell.angle_alpha   90.00
_cell.angle_beta   90.00
_cell.angle_gamma   90.00
#
_symmetry.space_group_name_H-M   'P 1'
#
loop_
_entity.id
_entity.type
_entity.pdbx_description
1 polymer ?
#
loop_
_entity_poly.entity_id
_entity_poly.type
_entity_poly.pdbx_seq_one_letter_code
_entity_poly.pdbx_strand_id
1 'polypeptide(L)'
;MAAPADHSQAISTTPSHSASVGPLGTLTNLVVKRLFISDDVAAAKFGTSSPIDDPVREQQELDEVSQRATEMGLDPTATVAFFKDQISASKVVQKGDFARWTAHPEEAPTTRPDLGQIRIELDQLTTQLLDELKTTAHLRAEPLACSISLAIAAQTATVLGHLDTLHRQALDVATHDVCETPRHV
;
A
#
# COMPACT_ATOMS: atom_id res chain seq x y z
N MET A 1 42.97 44.35 -18.00
CA MET A 1 41.61 44.33 -17.42
C MET A 1 41.05 42.94 -17.67
N ALA A 2 40.99 42.09 -16.64
CA ALA A 2 40.38 40.77 -16.72
C ALA A 2 39.24 40.74 -15.69
N ALA A 3 38.03 40.41 -16.14
CA ALA A 3 36.83 40.36 -15.31
C ALA A 3 36.81 39.08 -14.44
N PRO A 4 36.25 39.10 -13.21
CA PRO A 4 36.08 37.89 -12.42
C PRO A 4 34.82 37.13 -12.87
N ALA A 5 34.91 35.80 -12.87
CA ALA A 5 33.80 34.90 -13.15
C ALA A 5 32.91 34.73 -11.92
N ASP A 6 31.63 35.08 -12.07
CA ASP A 6 30.58 34.95 -11.08
C ASP A 6 30.15 33.48 -10.96
N HIS A 7 30.40 32.87 -9.80
CA HIS A 7 30.01 31.48 -9.52
C HIS A 7 28.66 31.47 -8.79
N SER A 8 27.57 31.61 -9.53
CA SER A 8 26.24 31.29 -9.01
C SER A 8 26.11 29.77 -8.84
N GLN A 9 26.26 29.28 -7.61
CA GLN A 9 25.93 27.90 -7.26
C GLN A 9 24.40 27.75 -7.22
N ALA A 10 23.85 26.97 -8.15
CA ALA A 10 22.46 26.55 -8.13
C ALA A 10 22.26 25.51 -7.01
N ILE A 11 21.44 25.85 -6.01
CA ILE A 11 20.98 24.91 -4.99
C ILE A 11 20.09 23.90 -5.70
N SER A 12 20.57 22.66 -5.82
CA SER A 12 19.78 21.55 -6.35
C SER A 12 18.85 21.04 -5.25
N THR A 13 17.59 21.48 -5.27
CA THR A 13 16.54 20.93 -4.43
C THR A 13 16.23 19.51 -4.92
N THR A 14 16.70 18.51 -4.19
CA THR A 14 16.27 17.12 -4.41
C THR A 14 14.77 17.01 -4.07
N PRO A 15 13.96 16.28 -4.86
CA PRO A 15 12.55 16.11 -4.53
C PRO A 15 12.43 15.39 -3.18
N SER A 16 11.62 15.95 -2.28
CA SER A 16 11.28 15.31 -1.01
C SER A 16 10.66 13.94 -1.30
N HIS A 17 11.33 12.88 -0.86
CA HIS A 17 10.65 11.62 -0.64
C HIS A 17 9.51 11.93 0.33
N SER A 18 8.27 11.55 -0.03
CA SER A 18 7.10 11.64 0.85
C SER A 18 7.54 11.31 2.27
N ALA A 19 7.49 12.29 3.17
CA ALA A 19 8.17 12.19 4.46
C ALA A 19 7.64 10.97 5.23
N SER A 20 8.41 9.88 5.21
CA SER A 20 8.14 8.68 5.99
C SER A 20 8.47 9.01 7.44
N VAL A 21 7.46 9.07 8.30
CA VAL A 21 7.67 9.38 9.73
C VAL A 21 7.82 8.09 10.52
N GLY A 22 8.96 7.97 11.18
CA GLY A 22 9.28 6.85 12.05
C GLY A 22 9.61 5.56 11.31
N PRO A 23 9.95 4.48 12.06
CA PRO A 23 10.50 3.25 11.49
C PRO A 23 9.57 2.47 10.57
N LEU A 24 8.24 2.63 10.69
CA LEU A 24 7.24 1.99 9.83
C LEU A 24 6.64 2.95 8.78
N GLY A 25 7.19 4.15 8.66
CA GLY A 25 6.66 5.20 7.77
C GLY A 25 6.67 4.76 6.31
N THR A 26 7.78 4.17 5.82
CA THR A 26 7.89 3.73 4.42
C THR A 26 6.92 2.59 4.11
N LEU A 27 6.88 1.55 4.95
CA LEU A 27 5.92 0.45 4.84
C LEU A 27 4.48 0.97 4.75
N THR A 28 4.10 1.88 5.66
CA THR A 28 2.73 2.44 5.70
C THR A 28 2.42 3.28 4.47
N ASN A 29 3.38 4.08 3.99
CA ASN A 29 3.19 4.88 2.77
C ASN A 29 2.99 4.00 1.53
N LEU A 30 3.69 2.86 1.44
CA LEU A 30 3.48 1.88 0.36
C LEU A 30 2.10 1.22 0.44
N VAL A 31 1.65 0.88 1.65
CA VAL A 31 0.28 0.38 1.87
C VAL A 31 -0.74 1.41 1.37
N VAL A 32 -0.62 2.68 1.79
CA VAL A 32 -1.50 3.76 1.31
C VAL A 32 -1.46 3.92 -0.20
N LYS A 33 -0.27 3.85 -0.82
CA LYS A 33 -0.15 3.90 -2.28
C LYS A 33 -0.92 2.74 -2.94
N ARG A 34 -0.81 1.51 -2.40
CA ARG A 34 -1.55 0.34 -2.91
C ARG A 34 -3.07 0.49 -2.73
N LEU A 35 -3.53 1.19 -1.68
CA LEU A 35 -4.94 1.51 -1.49
C LEU A 35 -5.45 2.45 -2.58
N PHE A 36 -4.72 3.52 -2.92
CA PHE A 36 -5.14 4.42 -4.00
C PHE A 36 -5.18 3.74 -5.38
N ILE A 37 -4.28 2.78 -5.64
CA ILE A 37 -4.38 1.95 -6.86
C ILE A 37 -5.68 1.11 -6.88
N SER A 38 -6.31 0.86 -5.73
CA SER A 38 -7.59 0.16 -5.68
C SER A 38 -8.75 0.99 -6.23
N ASP A 39 -8.64 2.33 -6.23
CA ASP A 39 -9.59 3.23 -6.92
C ASP A 39 -9.54 2.99 -8.44
N ASP A 40 -8.32 2.86 -8.99
CA ASP A 40 -8.11 2.57 -10.41
C ASP A 40 -8.62 1.17 -10.79
N VAL A 41 -8.41 0.17 -9.91
CA VAL A 41 -8.99 -1.18 -10.08
C VAL A 41 -10.52 -1.09 -10.08
N ALA A 42 -11.11 -0.32 -9.16
CA ALA A 42 -12.55 -0.12 -9.12
C ALA A 42 -13.04 0.52 -10.41
N ALA A 43 -12.42 1.62 -10.85
CA ALA A 43 -12.77 2.34 -12.07
C ALA A 43 -12.69 1.42 -13.31
N ALA A 44 -11.66 0.59 -13.40
CA ALA A 44 -11.48 -0.35 -14.50
C ALA A 44 -12.55 -1.45 -14.54
N LYS A 45 -13.05 -1.90 -13.38
CA LYS A 45 -14.04 -2.97 -13.27
C LYS A 45 -15.49 -2.47 -13.30
N PHE A 46 -15.76 -1.24 -12.85
CA PHE A 46 -17.13 -0.74 -12.69
C PHE A 46 -17.91 -0.77 -14.01
N GLY A 47 -19.09 -1.40 -14.00
CA GLY A 47 -19.91 -1.59 -15.20
C GLY A 47 -19.32 -2.57 -16.23
N THR A 48 -18.46 -3.51 -15.81
CA THR A 48 -18.01 -4.67 -16.60
C THR A 48 -18.54 -5.98 -16.00
N SER A 49 -18.25 -7.11 -16.64
CA SER A 49 -18.46 -8.44 -16.06
C SER A 49 -17.33 -8.90 -15.11
N SER A 50 -16.29 -8.09 -14.92
CA SER A 50 -15.15 -8.44 -14.06
C SER A 50 -15.54 -8.29 -12.58
N PRO A 51 -15.49 -9.36 -11.77
CA PRO A 51 -15.88 -9.29 -10.37
C PRO A 51 -14.84 -8.57 -9.50
N ILE A 52 -15.27 -8.04 -8.36
CA ILE A 52 -14.36 -7.55 -7.31
C ILE A 52 -13.65 -8.73 -6.66
N ASP A 53 -14.43 -9.70 -6.16
CA ASP A 53 -13.91 -10.94 -5.58
C ASP A 53 -13.48 -11.89 -6.71
N ASP A 54 -12.20 -12.25 -6.73
CA ASP A 54 -11.62 -13.18 -7.70
C ASP A 54 -10.72 -14.19 -6.93
N PRO A 55 -11.32 -15.23 -6.31
CA PRO A 55 -10.58 -16.14 -5.43
C PRO A 55 -9.41 -16.86 -6.11
N VAL A 56 -9.51 -17.08 -7.43
CA VAL A 56 -8.44 -17.73 -8.20
C VAL A 56 -7.25 -16.78 -8.33
N ARG A 57 -7.50 -15.52 -8.72
CA ARG A 57 -6.44 -14.51 -8.80
C ARG A 57 -5.86 -14.17 -7.43
N GLU A 58 -6.71 -14.04 -6.41
CA GLU A 58 -6.29 -13.78 -5.03
C GLU A 58 -5.35 -14.91 -4.54
N GLN A 59 -5.69 -16.17 -4.80
CA GLN A 59 -4.82 -17.29 -4.42
C GLN A 59 -3.49 -17.28 -5.17
N GLN A 60 -3.48 -16.96 -6.47
CA GLN A 60 -2.24 -16.83 -7.25
C GLN A 60 -1.30 -15.76 -6.66
N GLU A 61 -1.84 -14.59 -6.29
CA GLU A 61 -1.06 -13.53 -5.64
C GLU A 61 -0.45 -14.01 -4.31
N LEU A 62 -1.24 -14.72 -3.49
CA LEU A 62 -0.76 -15.26 -2.21
C LEU A 62 0.31 -16.35 -2.38
N ASP A 63 0.17 -17.21 -3.39
CA ASP A 63 1.15 -18.25 -3.70
C ASP A 63 2.48 -17.62 -4.15
N GLU A 64 2.43 -16.61 -5.02
CA GLU A 64 3.62 -15.86 -5.46
C GLU A 64 4.31 -15.14 -4.29
N VAL A 65 3.54 -14.47 -3.44
CA VAL A 65 4.05 -13.79 -2.24
C VAL A 65 4.72 -14.79 -1.29
N SER A 66 4.10 -15.95 -1.06
CA SER A 66 4.66 -17.02 -0.22
C SER A 66 6.01 -17.53 -0.74
N GLN A 67 6.11 -17.73 -2.06
CA GLN A 67 7.36 -18.13 -2.69
C GLN A 67 8.44 -17.05 -2.52
N ARG A 68 8.14 -15.79 -2.87
CA ARG A 68 9.11 -14.68 -2.75
C ARG A 68 9.54 -14.45 -1.30
N ALA A 69 8.62 -14.59 -0.35
CA ALA A 69 8.93 -14.51 1.08
C ALA A 69 10.00 -15.53 1.47
N THR A 70 9.84 -16.78 1.03
CA THR A 70 10.81 -17.86 1.26
C THR A 70 12.18 -17.52 0.65
N GLU A 71 12.20 -17.07 -0.59
CA GLU A 71 13.44 -16.68 -1.31
C GLU A 71 14.17 -15.50 -0.64
N MET A 72 13.41 -14.58 -0.02
CA MET A 72 13.92 -13.41 0.67
C MET A 72 14.31 -13.67 2.14
N GLY A 73 13.99 -14.86 2.69
CA GLY A 73 14.22 -15.22 4.09
C GLY A 73 13.23 -14.60 5.08
N LEU A 74 12.04 -14.22 4.61
CA LEU A 74 10.90 -13.80 5.44
C LEU A 74 10.11 -15.02 5.91
N ASP A 75 9.34 -14.90 7.01
CA ASP A 75 8.34 -15.93 7.37
C ASP A 75 7.21 -15.91 6.33
N PRO A 76 7.01 -16.98 5.54
CA PRO A 76 5.95 -17.03 4.54
C PRO A 76 4.57 -16.94 5.17
N THR A 77 4.38 -17.43 6.40
CA THR A 77 3.07 -17.42 7.06
C THR A 77 2.66 -16.00 7.42
N ALA A 78 3.52 -15.26 8.13
CA ALA A 78 3.27 -13.86 8.47
C ALA A 78 3.18 -12.97 7.22
N THR A 79 4.00 -13.24 6.19
CA THR A 79 3.96 -12.47 4.94
C THR A 79 2.65 -12.68 4.18
N VAL A 80 2.17 -13.92 4.08
CA VAL A 80 0.86 -14.24 3.48
C VAL A 80 -0.28 -13.61 4.27
N ALA A 81 -0.22 -13.56 5.60
CA ALA A 81 -1.22 -12.88 6.42
C ALA A 81 -1.29 -11.38 6.08
N PHE A 82 -0.15 -10.69 6.05
CA PHE A 82 -0.08 -9.29 5.64
C PHE A 82 -0.65 -9.03 4.22
N PHE A 83 -0.38 -9.90 3.24
CA PHE A 83 -0.94 -9.73 1.89
C PHE A 83 -2.42 -10.10 1.77
N LYS A 84 -2.94 -11.00 2.62
CA LYS A 84 -4.40 -11.21 2.74
C LYS A 84 -5.11 -9.95 3.23
N ASP A 85 -4.50 -9.22 4.15
CA ASP A 85 -4.98 -7.91 4.59
C ASP A 85 -4.95 -6.90 3.45
N GLN A 86 -3.88 -6.85 2.65
CA GLN A 86 -3.79 -5.97 1.48
C GLN A 86 -4.89 -6.25 0.43
N ILE A 87 -5.16 -7.53 0.16
CA ILE A 87 -6.25 -7.95 -0.75
C ILE A 87 -7.60 -7.54 -0.16
N SER A 88 -7.83 -7.81 1.12
CA SER A 88 -9.07 -7.48 1.81
C SER A 88 -9.34 -5.97 1.82
N ALA A 89 -8.31 -5.17 2.10
CA ALA A 89 -8.39 -3.71 2.07
C ALA A 89 -8.67 -3.15 0.67
N SER A 90 -8.04 -3.71 -0.37
CA SER A 90 -8.34 -3.34 -1.75
C SER A 90 -9.81 -3.60 -2.10
N LYS A 91 -10.38 -4.69 -1.58
CA LYS A 91 -11.81 -5.00 -1.76
C LYS A 91 -12.72 -4.07 -0.98
N VAL A 92 -12.29 -3.54 0.17
CA VAL A 92 -13.04 -2.49 0.90
C VAL A 92 -13.17 -1.25 0.02
N VAL A 93 -12.06 -0.76 -0.54
CA VAL A 93 -12.05 0.41 -1.45
C VAL A 93 -12.96 0.16 -2.66
N GLN A 94 -12.72 -0.94 -3.40
CA GLN A 94 -13.52 -1.26 -4.59
C GLN A 94 -15.02 -1.37 -4.30
N LYS A 95 -15.42 -1.98 -3.18
CA LYS A 95 -16.84 -2.11 -2.80
C LYS A 95 -17.44 -0.76 -2.41
N GLY A 96 -16.67 0.09 -1.72
CA GLY A 96 -17.08 1.45 -1.38
C GLY A 96 -17.32 2.31 -2.62
N ASP A 97 -16.38 2.30 -3.57
CA ASP A 97 -16.51 3.04 -4.83
C ASP A 97 -17.66 2.54 -5.69
N PHE A 98 -17.83 1.22 -5.82
CA PHE A 98 -18.96 0.64 -6.54
C PHE A 98 -20.30 1.10 -5.93
N ALA A 99 -20.41 1.10 -4.60
CA ALA A 99 -21.61 1.57 -3.93
C ALA A 99 -21.85 3.07 -4.18
N ARG A 100 -20.80 3.89 -4.10
CA ARG A 100 -20.85 5.33 -4.35
C ARG A 100 -21.30 5.64 -5.78
N TRP A 101 -20.66 5.06 -6.79
CA TRP A 101 -21.00 5.27 -8.20
C TRP A 101 -22.34 4.68 -8.61
N THR A 102 -22.82 3.66 -7.90
CA THR A 102 -24.19 3.15 -8.09
C THR A 102 -25.23 4.13 -7.56
N ALA A 103 -24.97 4.77 -6.41
CA ALA A 103 -25.86 5.78 -5.83
C ALA A 103 -25.77 7.15 -6.53
N HIS A 104 -24.59 7.48 -7.05
CA HIS A 104 -24.24 8.74 -7.71
C HIS A 104 -23.58 8.47 -9.07
N PRO A 105 -24.35 8.08 -10.11
CA PRO A 105 -23.80 7.76 -11.42
C PRO A 105 -23.01 8.90 -12.07
N GLU A 106 -23.32 10.14 -11.71
CA GLU A 106 -22.60 11.35 -12.14
C GLU A 106 -21.15 11.43 -11.63
N GLU A 107 -20.82 10.70 -10.56
CA GLU A 107 -19.47 10.62 -9.99
C GLU A 107 -18.66 9.45 -10.58
N ALA A 108 -19.29 8.56 -11.36
CA ALA A 108 -18.65 7.38 -11.91
C ALA A 108 -17.56 7.77 -12.95
N PRO A 109 -16.40 7.10 -12.94
CA PRO A 109 -15.36 7.32 -13.94
C PRO A 109 -15.89 7.14 -15.36
N THR A 110 -15.60 8.11 -16.23
CA THR A 110 -15.95 8.04 -17.65
C THR A 110 -14.91 7.31 -18.50
N THR A 111 -13.71 7.15 -17.95
CA THR A 111 -12.60 6.38 -18.53
C THR A 111 -12.30 5.17 -17.65
N ARG A 112 -11.73 4.13 -18.27
CA ARG A 112 -11.33 2.90 -17.57
C ARG A 112 -9.83 2.72 -17.72
N PRO A 113 -9.06 2.75 -16.62
CA PRO A 113 -7.65 2.40 -16.66
C PRO A 113 -7.42 0.98 -17.18
N ASP A 114 -6.26 0.73 -17.78
CA ASP A 114 -5.89 -0.60 -18.25
C ASP A 114 -5.47 -1.51 -17.07
N LEU A 115 -6.17 -2.63 -16.90
CA LEU A 115 -5.86 -3.59 -15.83
C LEU A 115 -4.47 -4.23 -15.98
N GLY A 116 -3.92 -4.29 -17.20
CA GLY A 116 -2.55 -4.76 -17.42
C GLY A 116 -1.52 -3.82 -16.79
N GLN A 117 -1.64 -2.52 -17.02
CA GLN A 117 -0.77 -1.51 -16.40
C GLN A 117 -0.92 -1.45 -14.88
N ILE A 118 -2.16 -1.52 -14.37
CA ILE A 118 -2.41 -1.56 -12.92
C ILE A 118 -1.69 -2.76 -12.27
N ARG A 119 -1.73 -3.94 -12.92
CA ARG A 119 -1.05 -5.13 -12.40
C ARG A 119 0.47 -4.93 -12.30
N ILE A 120 1.09 -4.28 -13.29
CA ILE A 120 2.52 -3.98 -13.26
C ILE A 120 2.87 -3.09 -12.04
N GLU A 121 2.04 -2.08 -11.76
CA GLU A 121 2.25 -1.21 -10.59
C GLU A 121 2.05 -1.96 -9.27
N LEU A 122 1.02 -2.81 -9.17
CA LEU A 122 0.80 -3.67 -8.00
C LEU A 122 1.95 -4.65 -7.77
N ASP A 123 2.56 -5.21 -8.82
CA ASP A 123 3.70 -6.11 -8.71
C ASP A 123 4.96 -5.38 -8.21
N GLN A 124 5.16 -4.13 -8.65
CA GLN A 124 6.23 -3.26 -8.14
C GLN A 124 6.03 -2.90 -6.67
N LEU A 125 4.79 -2.58 -6.27
CA LEU A 125 4.44 -2.31 -4.88
C LEU A 125 4.61 -3.55 -4.01
N THR A 126 4.22 -4.72 -4.51
CA THR A 126 4.41 -6.00 -3.81
C THR A 126 5.88 -6.24 -3.49
N THR A 127 6.78 -5.97 -4.44
CA THR A 127 8.23 -6.10 -4.24
C THR A 127 8.73 -5.12 -3.17
N GLN A 128 8.35 -3.84 -3.25
CA GLN A 128 8.73 -2.81 -2.27
C GLN A 128 8.19 -3.12 -0.86
N LEU A 129 6.96 -3.64 -0.78
CA LEU A 129 6.37 -4.07 0.49
C LEU A 129 7.18 -5.22 1.09
N LEU A 130 7.55 -6.24 0.32
CA LEU A 130 8.39 -7.34 0.82
C LEU A 130 9.75 -6.84 1.34
N ASP A 131 10.39 -5.90 0.64
CA ASP A 131 11.64 -5.28 1.09
C ASP A 131 11.47 -4.52 2.41
N GLU A 132 10.37 -3.80 2.58
CA GLU A 132 10.05 -3.10 3.84
C GLU A 132 9.69 -4.07 4.97
N LEU A 133 8.96 -5.16 4.69
CA LEU A 133 8.69 -6.20 5.68
C LEU A 133 10.00 -6.82 6.20
N LYS A 134 11.01 -6.97 5.32
CA LYS A 134 12.35 -7.45 5.68
C LYS A 134 13.12 -6.42 6.49
N THR A 135 13.12 -5.17 6.05
CA THR A 135 13.82 -4.06 6.70
C THR A 135 13.30 -3.78 8.10
N THR A 136 11.99 -3.96 8.30
CA THR A 136 11.30 -3.68 9.58
C THR A 136 11.10 -4.90 10.46
N ALA A 137 11.59 -6.08 10.07
CA ALA A 137 11.35 -7.35 10.76
C ALA A 137 11.68 -7.32 12.26
N HIS A 138 12.84 -6.76 12.64
CA HIS A 138 13.23 -6.65 14.05
C HIS A 138 12.23 -5.83 14.88
N LEU A 139 11.74 -4.72 14.33
CA LEU A 139 10.76 -3.89 15.04
C LEU A 139 9.40 -4.61 15.13
N ARG A 140 8.98 -5.27 14.05
CA ARG A 140 7.70 -5.98 13.98
C ARG A 140 7.61 -7.17 14.93
N ALA A 141 8.77 -7.74 15.30
CA ALA A 141 8.90 -8.79 16.32
C ALA A 141 8.79 -8.27 17.77
N GLU A 142 8.72 -6.95 18.00
CA GLU A 142 8.59 -6.31 19.30
C GLU A 142 7.17 -5.72 19.46
N PRO A 143 6.18 -6.44 20.02
CA PRO A 143 4.76 -6.11 19.84
C PRO A 143 4.38 -4.70 20.28
N LEU A 144 4.87 -4.26 21.45
CA LEU A 144 4.55 -2.93 21.99
C LEU A 144 5.20 -1.81 21.16
N ALA A 145 6.49 -1.96 20.83
CA ALA A 145 7.23 -0.98 20.06
C ALA A 145 6.70 -0.87 18.62
N CYS A 146 6.36 -2.00 18.01
CA CYS A 146 5.70 -2.06 16.71
C CYS A 146 4.36 -1.33 16.75
N SER A 147 3.49 -1.67 17.72
CA SER A 147 2.13 -1.11 17.79
C SER A 147 2.15 0.42 17.92
N ILE A 148 3.04 0.96 18.76
CA ILE A 148 3.21 2.41 18.91
C ILE A 148 3.73 3.03 17.62
N SER A 149 4.74 2.43 17.00
CA SER A 149 5.34 2.94 15.75
C SER A 149 4.33 2.90 14.60
N LEU A 150 3.52 1.84 14.53
CA LEU A 150 2.49 1.66 13.50
C LEU A 150 1.38 2.69 13.67
N ALA A 151 0.91 2.94 14.90
CA ALA A 151 -0.09 3.95 15.17
C ALA A 151 0.37 5.35 14.72
N ILE A 152 1.63 5.72 15.01
CA ILE A 152 2.22 6.99 14.58
C ILE A 152 2.33 7.04 13.04
N ALA A 153 2.81 5.97 12.42
CA ALA A 153 2.97 5.90 10.97
C ALA A 153 1.61 5.97 10.24
N ALA A 154 0.61 5.20 10.68
CA ALA A 154 -0.74 5.17 10.11
C ALA A 154 -1.46 6.52 10.25
N GLN A 155 -1.36 7.15 11.42
CA GLN A 155 -1.94 8.47 11.63
C GLN A 155 -1.25 9.55 10.78
N THR A 156 0.07 9.46 10.62
CA THR A 156 0.82 10.37 9.75
C THR A 156 0.43 10.19 8.30
N ALA A 157 0.40 8.95 7.82
CA ALA A 157 0.05 8.61 6.44
C ALA A 157 -1.39 9.05 6.12
N THR A 158 -2.31 8.90 7.07
CA THR A 158 -3.69 9.42 6.97
C THR A 158 -3.72 10.92 6.73
N VAL A 159 -2.96 11.69 7.51
CA VAL A 159 -2.94 13.17 7.43
C VAL A 159 -2.25 13.64 6.16
N LEU A 160 -1.06 13.11 5.86
CA LEU A 160 -0.27 13.53 4.71
C LEU A 160 -0.86 13.06 3.38
N GLY A 161 -1.49 11.88 3.37
CA GLY A 161 -2.17 11.33 2.19
C GLY A 161 -3.60 11.84 2.00
N HIS A 162 -4.12 12.66 2.91
CA HIS A 162 -5.50 13.16 2.87
C HIS A 162 -6.55 12.05 2.74
N LEU A 163 -6.36 10.94 3.47
CA LEU A 163 -7.24 9.78 3.36
C LEU A 163 -8.66 10.13 3.83
N ASP A 164 -9.65 9.85 2.99
CA ASP A 164 -11.05 9.95 3.35
C ASP A 164 -11.47 8.82 4.32
N THR A 165 -12.76 8.74 4.64
CA THR A 165 -13.26 7.71 5.56
C THR A 165 -13.10 6.29 5.00
N LEU A 166 -13.29 6.11 3.69
CA LEU A 166 -13.16 4.81 3.02
C LEU A 166 -11.72 4.32 3.07
N HIS A 167 -10.77 5.18 2.70
CA HIS A 167 -9.36 4.88 2.70
C HIS A 167 -8.78 4.67 4.10
N ARG A 168 -9.27 5.41 5.11
CA ARG A 168 -8.91 5.17 6.51
C ARG A 168 -9.38 3.82 7.01
N GLN A 169 -10.59 3.39 6.65
CA GLN A 169 -11.08 2.06 6.98
C GLN A 169 -10.26 0.97 6.28
N ALA A 170 -9.93 1.18 5.01
CA ALA A 170 -9.09 0.23 4.28
C ALA A 170 -7.66 0.16 4.85
N LEU A 171 -7.09 1.28 5.34
CA LEU A 171 -5.78 1.29 5.98
C LEU A 171 -5.76 0.51 7.30
N ASP A 172 -6.82 0.60 8.11
CA ASP A 172 -6.98 -0.21 9.32
C ASP A 172 -6.96 -1.71 8.99
N VAL A 173 -7.75 -2.13 7.98
CA VAL A 173 -7.73 -3.52 7.49
C VAL A 173 -6.34 -3.91 6.97
N ALA A 174 -5.70 -3.06 6.18
CA ALA A 174 -4.42 -3.34 5.56
C ALA A 174 -3.24 -3.43 6.56
N THR A 175 -3.41 -2.93 7.78
CA THR A 175 -2.31 -2.89 8.77
C THR A 175 -2.52 -3.83 9.95
N HIS A 176 -3.59 -4.63 9.92
CA HIS A 176 -3.96 -5.55 10.99
C HIS A 176 -2.84 -6.55 11.36
N ASP A 177 -2.28 -7.27 10.39
CA ASP A 177 -1.19 -8.24 10.61
C ASP A 177 0.24 -7.65 10.44
N VAL A 178 0.40 -6.32 10.58
CA VAL A 178 1.75 -5.71 10.53
C VAL A 178 2.56 -6.05 11.77
N CYS A 179 2.00 -5.93 12.97
CA CYS A 179 2.72 -6.23 14.21
C CYS A 179 2.45 -7.66 14.65
N GLU A 180 3.51 -8.45 14.86
CA GLU A 180 3.34 -9.83 15.30
C GLU A 180 2.67 -9.86 16.68
N THR A 181 1.53 -10.53 16.79
CA THR A 181 0.97 -10.86 18.10
C THR A 181 1.76 -12.05 18.65
N PRO A 182 2.24 -12.01 19.91
CA PRO A 182 2.90 -13.17 20.50
C PRO A 182 2.00 -14.40 20.41
N ARG A 183 2.36 -15.36 19.58
CA ARG A 183 1.72 -16.68 19.62
C ARG A 183 2.27 -17.40 20.85
N HIS A 184 1.48 -17.45 21.91
CA HIS A 184 1.71 -18.41 22.99
C HIS A 184 1.57 -19.81 22.38
N VAL A 185 2.71 -20.51 22.25
CA VAL A 185 2.76 -21.95 21.94
C VAL A 185 2.28 -22.74 23.15
#